data_AF-A0A3C1H5F8-F1
#
_entry.id   AF-A0A3C1H5F8-F1
#
_cell.length_a   1.000
_cell.length_b   1.000
_cell.length_c   1.000
_cell.angle_alpha   90.00
_cell.angle_beta   90.00
_cell.angle_gamma   90.00
#
_symmetry.space_group_name_H-M   'P 1'
#
loop_
_entity.id
_entity.type
_entity.pdbx_description
1 polymer ?
#
loop_
_entity_poly.entity_id
_entity_poly.type
_entity_poly.pdbx_seq_one_letter_code
_entity_poly.pdbx_strand_id
1 'polypeptide(L)'
;MHNWNKIRQKLEQEYLAQSLRGRLTYFVTAYHGTHDSDEGRAAIRLDGAEILKSNYYDRMAAQWEHYYAADKAQRDHGAWRQSALDALRDGTFYQADFYRAFAEFDSQSIAESLVSENAIVRMFALLDRRTGKRRLEALRETMRTEPQWLQMIYHIRLEAEQMPHSGKEHSMKKGILFDLDGTLWDSSEQVTAAWNKTIRERTARSEQFTVDDMHNFMGRTIEAIAALMFPALSEPERIAILKQCNEDELTHLNAGDCPPLYPDEQAVLTRLAEEYTLGIVSNCQVGYIEIYLDKCGFPQLFADHECAGQTGLSKGQNIRLVMERQGITDCVYLGDTQGDADAAKEAGIPFIHAAYGFGTADECAAAIRDIRDLPEAVRSVFAKR
;
A
#
# COMPACT_ATOMS: atom_id res chain seq x y z
N MET A 1 -21.64 32.26 -2.05
CA MET A 1 -21.27 31.11 -1.19
C MET A 1 -22.49 30.24 -0.99
N HIS A 2 -22.43 28.99 -1.43
CA HIS A 2 -23.46 28.02 -1.10
C HIS A 2 -23.41 27.72 0.41
N ASN A 3 -24.57 27.70 1.08
CA ASN A 3 -24.64 27.38 2.50
C ASN A 3 -24.43 25.88 2.69
N TRP A 4 -23.26 25.48 3.21
CA TRP A 4 -22.90 24.07 3.43
C TRP A 4 -23.96 23.30 4.21
N ASN A 5 -24.55 23.88 5.25
CA ASN A 5 -25.58 23.20 6.04
C ASN A 5 -26.81 22.84 5.20
N LYS A 6 -27.19 23.70 4.24
CA LYS A 6 -28.30 23.41 3.30
C LYS A 6 -27.92 22.31 2.33
N ILE A 7 -26.71 22.33 1.78
CA ILE A 7 -26.20 21.27 0.89
C ILE A 7 -26.18 19.93 1.62
N ARG A 8 -25.58 19.89 2.81
CA ARG A 8 -25.51 18.69 3.65
C ARG A 8 -26.90 18.14 3.95
N GLN A 9 -27.85 19.01 4.30
CA GLN A 9 -29.23 18.60 4.54
C GLN A 9 -29.84 17.93 3.30
N LYS A 10 -29.70 18.53 2.11
CA LYS A 10 -30.20 17.93 0.86
C LYS A 10 -29.52 16.59 0.60
N LEU A 11 -28.19 16.53 0.66
CA LEU A 11 -27.42 15.32 0.42
C LEU A 11 -27.82 14.19 1.37
N GLU A 12 -27.86 14.42 2.69
CA GLU A 12 -28.07 13.36 3.68
C GLU A 12 -29.55 13.01 3.91
N GLN A 13 -30.46 13.97 3.76
CA GLN A 13 -31.88 13.78 4.11
C GLN A 13 -32.79 13.62 2.88
N GLU A 14 -32.51 14.33 1.79
CA GLU A 14 -33.37 14.32 0.60
C GLU A 14 -32.87 13.34 -0.46
N TYR A 15 -31.56 13.28 -0.68
CA TYR A 15 -30.97 12.52 -1.79
C TYR A 15 -30.40 11.17 -1.35
N LEU A 16 -29.73 11.09 -0.21
CA LEU A 16 -29.12 9.84 0.25
C LEU A 16 -30.15 8.72 0.34
N ALA A 17 -29.75 7.58 -0.22
CA ALA A 17 -30.52 6.36 -0.14
C ALA A 17 -30.87 5.97 1.29
N GLN A 18 -32.08 5.47 1.48
CA GLN A 18 -32.64 5.21 2.80
C GLN A 18 -31.79 4.23 3.62
N SER A 19 -31.19 3.24 2.96
CA SER A 19 -30.30 2.23 3.56
C SER A 19 -28.98 2.79 4.11
N LEU A 20 -28.59 4.00 3.70
CA LEU A 20 -27.34 4.65 4.14
C LEU A 20 -27.58 5.81 5.11
N ARG A 21 -28.83 6.20 5.36
CA ARG A 21 -29.14 7.32 6.26
C ARG A 21 -28.70 7.01 7.68
N GLY A 22 -28.04 7.99 8.30
CA GLY A 22 -27.47 7.85 9.65
C GLY A 22 -26.13 7.12 9.70
N ARG A 23 -25.72 6.45 8.62
CA ARG A 23 -24.41 5.79 8.49
C ARG A 23 -23.44 6.60 7.65
N LEU A 24 -23.89 7.07 6.48
CA LEU A 24 -23.08 7.87 5.58
C LEU A 24 -23.35 9.36 5.81
N THR A 25 -22.29 10.12 6.08
CA THR A 25 -22.36 11.58 6.27
C THR A 25 -21.26 12.29 5.48
N TYR A 26 -21.45 13.58 5.26
CA TYR A 26 -20.50 14.42 4.55
C TYR A 26 -19.93 15.50 5.46
N PHE A 27 -18.66 15.81 5.26
CA PHE A 27 -17.95 16.85 5.98
C PHE A 27 -17.26 17.79 5.00
N VAL A 28 -17.46 19.09 5.17
CA VAL A 28 -16.76 20.13 4.41
C VAL A 28 -16.42 21.26 5.38
N THR A 29 -15.22 21.80 5.26
CA THR A 29 -14.79 22.99 5.98
C THR A 29 -13.93 23.88 5.09
N ALA A 30 -14.03 25.19 5.32
CA ALA A 30 -13.18 26.19 4.70
C ALA A 30 -12.32 26.84 5.78
N TYR A 31 -11.04 27.02 5.50
CA TYR A 31 -10.09 27.68 6.38
C TYR A 31 -10.12 29.18 6.08
N HIS A 32 -10.23 30.01 7.12
CA HIS A 32 -10.25 31.46 6.99
C HIS A 32 -8.84 32.00 7.27
N GLY A 33 -8.38 33.00 6.50
CA GLY A 33 -7.10 33.68 6.73
C GLY A 33 -5.90 33.12 5.95
N THR A 34 -6.14 32.31 4.92
CA THR A 34 -5.08 31.76 4.05
C THR A 34 -4.80 32.71 2.88
N HIS A 35 -3.59 32.66 2.31
CA HIS A 35 -3.13 33.64 1.30
C HIS A 35 -4.09 33.74 0.09
N ASP A 36 -4.67 32.62 -0.34
CA ASP A 36 -5.58 32.55 -1.49
C ASP A 36 -7.07 32.58 -1.12
N SER A 37 -7.40 32.66 0.17
CA SER A 37 -8.78 32.81 0.70
C SER A 37 -9.81 31.74 0.30
N ASP A 38 -9.39 30.64 -0.35
CA ASP A 38 -10.26 29.53 -0.81
C ASP A 38 -9.66 28.15 -0.51
N GLU A 39 -9.00 28.03 0.64
CA GLU A 39 -8.45 26.74 1.11
C GLU A 39 -9.43 26.03 2.04
N GLY A 40 -9.47 24.71 1.94
CA GLY A 40 -10.36 23.89 2.76
C GLY A 40 -10.22 22.41 2.45
N ARG A 41 -11.14 21.61 3.02
CA ARG A 41 -11.15 20.16 2.84
C ARG A 41 -12.57 19.61 2.80
N ALA A 42 -12.69 18.43 2.23
CA ALA A 42 -13.92 17.67 2.20
C ALA A 42 -13.65 16.20 2.58
N ALA A 43 -14.64 15.54 3.15
CA ALA A 43 -14.58 14.13 3.48
C ALA A 43 -15.97 13.47 3.43
N ILE A 44 -15.97 12.18 3.12
CA ILE A 44 -17.11 11.27 3.19
C ILE A 44 -16.85 10.35 4.37
N ARG A 45 -17.87 10.16 5.21
CA ARG A 45 -17.76 9.34 6.42
C ARG A 45 -18.76 8.20 6.41
N LEU A 46 -18.31 7.02 6.81
CA LEU A 46 -19.16 5.85 7.04
C LEU A 46 -19.04 5.45 8.51
N ASP A 47 -20.17 5.40 9.22
CA ASP A 47 -20.26 5.07 10.64
C ASP A 47 -19.29 5.91 11.51
N GLY A 48 -19.10 7.17 11.10
CA GLY A 48 -18.23 8.16 11.76
C GLY A 48 -16.78 8.17 11.30
N ALA A 49 -16.29 7.15 10.60
CA ALA A 49 -14.92 7.08 10.08
C ALA A 49 -14.80 7.76 8.70
N GLU A 50 -13.75 8.54 8.47
CA GLU A 50 -13.49 9.16 7.16
C GLU A 50 -12.95 8.12 6.17
N ILE A 51 -13.80 7.67 5.24
CA ILE A 51 -13.46 6.66 4.23
C ILE A 51 -12.88 7.27 2.95
N LEU A 52 -13.09 8.57 2.74
CA LEU A 52 -12.54 9.32 1.63
C LEU A 52 -12.37 10.77 2.09
N LYS A 53 -11.17 11.32 1.99
CA LYS A 53 -10.84 12.68 2.43
C LYS A 53 -9.72 13.25 1.57
N SER A 54 -9.79 14.53 1.31
CA SER A 54 -8.73 15.28 0.64
C SER A 54 -8.83 16.75 1.01
N ASN A 55 -7.78 17.51 0.70
CA ASN A 55 -7.71 18.94 0.95
C ASN A 55 -7.22 19.70 -0.28
N TYR A 56 -7.23 21.04 -0.19
CA TYR A 56 -6.80 21.94 -1.26
C TYR A 56 -5.39 21.59 -1.79
N TYR A 57 -4.42 21.33 -0.93
CA TYR A 57 -3.03 21.09 -1.33
C TYR A 57 -2.87 19.75 -2.06
N ASP A 58 -3.43 18.66 -1.53
CA ASP A 58 -3.40 17.34 -2.20
C ASP A 58 -4.00 17.45 -3.60
N ARG A 59 -5.13 18.14 -3.70
CA ARG A 59 -5.82 18.35 -4.97
C ARG A 59 -5.01 19.23 -5.92
N MET A 60 -4.43 20.35 -5.45
CA MET A 60 -3.64 21.20 -6.33
C MET A 60 -2.38 20.47 -6.82
N ALA A 61 -1.69 19.73 -5.95
CA ALA A 61 -0.53 18.93 -6.32
C ALA A 61 -0.87 17.94 -7.44
N ALA A 62 -1.90 17.12 -7.27
CA ALA A 62 -2.31 16.12 -8.27
C ALA A 62 -2.67 16.76 -9.63
N GLN A 63 -3.38 17.89 -9.64
CA GLN A 63 -3.70 18.55 -10.92
C GLN A 63 -2.47 19.12 -11.61
N TRP A 64 -1.54 19.69 -10.85
CA TRP A 64 -0.29 20.19 -11.42
C TRP A 64 0.53 19.04 -12.01
N GLU A 65 0.61 17.91 -11.33
CA GLU A 65 1.26 16.69 -11.83
C GLU A 65 0.66 16.25 -13.17
N HIS A 66 -0.67 16.10 -13.25
CA HIS A 66 -1.35 15.76 -14.51
C HIS A 66 -1.14 16.81 -15.61
N TYR A 67 -1.21 18.09 -15.26
CA TYR A 67 -1.01 19.18 -16.22
C TYR A 67 0.42 19.22 -16.78
N TYR A 68 1.41 18.92 -15.94
CA TYR A 68 2.81 18.87 -16.34
C TYR A 68 3.23 17.53 -16.95
N ALA A 69 2.49 16.45 -16.73
CA ALA A 69 2.66 15.19 -17.45
C ALA A 69 2.26 15.32 -18.94
N ALA A 70 1.32 16.22 -19.26
CA ALA A 70 0.97 16.52 -20.65
C ALA A 70 2.15 17.16 -21.41
N ASP A 71 2.25 16.85 -22.71
CA ASP A 71 3.20 17.47 -23.64
C ASP A 71 3.12 18.98 -23.51
N LYS A 72 4.27 19.64 -23.36
CA LYS A 72 4.37 21.09 -23.22
C LYS A 72 3.67 21.84 -24.37
N ALA A 73 3.64 21.27 -25.57
CA ALA A 73 2.94 21.83 -26.72
C ALA A 73 1.39 21.78 -26.60
N GLN A 74 0.86 20.95 -25.71
CA GLN A 74 -0.57 20.69 -25.51
C GLN A 74 -1.13 21.31 -24.21
N ARG A 75 -0.29 22.04 -23.45
CA ARG A 75 -0.68 22.69 -22.18
C ARG A 75 -1.48 23.97 -22.43
N ASP A 76 -2.77 23.80 -22.67
CA ASP A 76 -3.74 24.87 -22.84
C ASP A 76 -4.83 24.87 -21.73
N HIS A 77 -5.85 25.72 -21.88
CA HIS A 77 -6.99 25.75 -20.96
C HIS A 77 -7.78 24.44 -20.92
N GLY A 78 -7.84 23.69 -22.02
CA GLY A 78 -8.46 22.38 -22.08
C GLY A 78 -7.68 21.36 -21.26
N ALA A 79 -6.36 21.31 -21.41
CA ALA A 79 -5.47 20.47 -20.61
C ALA A 79 -5.57 20.78 -19.12
N TRP A 80 -5.68 22.06 -18.73
CA TRP A 80 -5.90 22.43 -17.32
C TRP A 80 -7.24 21.93 -16.78
N ARG A 81 -8.30 21.98 -17.60
CA ARG A 81 -9.61 21.44 -17.21
C ARG A 81 -9.57 19.92 -17.11
N GLN A 82 -8.89 19.24 -18.04
CA GLN A 82 -8.77 17.79 -18.02
C GLN A 82 -7.97 17.31 -16.81
N SER A 83 -6.82 17.94 -16.52
CA SER A 83 -6.02 17.62 -15.33
C SER A 83 -6.79 17.85 -14.03
N ALA A 84 -7.76 18.76 -14.03
CA ALA A 84 -8.67 18.93 -12.90
C ALA A 84 -9.56 17.70 -12.67
N LEU A 85 -10.09 17.12 -13.76
CA LEU A 85 -10.93 15.91 -13.72
C LEU A 85 -10.09 14.68 -13.37
N ASP A 86 -8.87 14.58 -13.89
CA ASP A 86 -7.95 13.47 -13.60
C ASP A 86 -7.57 13.47 -12.11
N ALA A 87 -7.30 14.64 -11.52
CA ALA A 87 -7.07 14.75 -10.08
C ALA A 87 -8.28 14.29 -9.23
N LEU A 88 -9.52 14.53 -9.69
CA LEU A 88 -10.71 13.97 -9.06
C LEU A 88 -10.76 12.45 -9.19
N ARG A 89 -10.32 11.89 -10.33
CA ARG A 89 -10.22 10.44 -10.52
C ARG A 89 -9.21 9.81 -9.56
N ASP A 90 -8.15 10.50 -9.19
CA ASP A 90 -7.20 10.03 -8.18
C ASP A 90 -7.74 10.09 -6.73
N GLY A 91 -8.96 10.61 -6.54
CA GLY A 91 -9.55 10.76 -5.22
C GLY A 91 -9.07 12.01 -4.48
N THR A 92 -8.40 12.93 -5.18
CA THR A 92 -8.03 14.22 -4.63
C THR A 92 -9.09 15.27 -4.97
N PHE A 93 -9.54 16.02 -3.97
CA PHE A 93 -10.56 17.06 -4.08
C PHE A 93 -10.55 17.98 -2.86
N TYR A 94 -11.22 19.12 -2.95
CA TYR A 94 -11.38 20.05 -1.82
C TYR A 94 -12.82 20.60 -1.75
N GLN A 95 -13.07 21.55 -0.84
CA GLN A 95 -14.43 22.08 -0.60
C GLN A 95 -15.07 22.64 -1.86
N ALA A 96 -14.32 23.33 -2.73
CA ALA A 96 -14.91 23.95 -3.90
C ALA A 96 -15.29 22.93 -4.98
N ASP A 97 -14.52 21.83 -5.12
CA ASP A 97 -14.92 20.72 -5.98
C ASP A 97 -16.23 20.11 -5.52
N PHE A 98 -16.40 19.95 -4.20
CA PHE A 98 -17.63 19.43 -3.61
C PHE A 98 -18.83 20.33 -3.92
N TYR A 99 -18.65 21.66 -3.81
CA TYR A 99 -19.71 22.62 -4.15
C TYR A 99 -20.04 22.63 -5.64
N ARG A 100 -19.03 22.58 -6.53
CA ARG A 100 -19.23 22.51 -7.98
C ARG A 100 -19.95 21.22 -8.39
N ALA A 101 -19.48 20.08 -7.88
CA ALA A 101 -20.09 18.78 -8.13
C ALA A 101 -21.53 18.72 -7.60
N PHE A 102 -21.80 19.28 -6.42
CA PHE A 102 -23.17 19.33 -5.90
C PHE A 102 -24.07 20.19 -6.79
N ALA A 103 -23.63 21.38 -7.22
CA ALA A 103 -24.41 22.25 -8.08
C ALA A 103 -24.75 21.58 -9.42
N GLU A 104 -23.78 20.88 -10.02
CA GLU A 104 -23.99 20.08 -11.23
C GLU A 104 -25.02 18.98 -10.98
N PHE A 105 -24.79 18.13 -9.97
CA PHE A 105 -25.67 17.04 -9.57
C PHE A 105 -27.11 17.48 -9.27
N ASP A 106 -27.28 18.59 -8.56
CA ASP A 106 -28.59 19.14 -8.16
C ASP A 106 -29.39 19.69 -9.35
N SER A 107 -28.71 20.03 -10.44
CA SER A 107 -29.28 20.66 -11.62
C SER A 107 -29.64 19.71 -12.76
N GLN A 108 -29.26 18.43 -12.67
CA GLN A 108 -29.39 17.46 -13.75
C GLN A 108 -30.05 16.15 -13.33
N SER A 109 -30.38 15.30 -14.29
CA SER A 109 -30.97 14.01 -14.01
C SER A 109 -29.95 13.01 -13.43
N ILE A 110 -30.46 11.95 -12.80
CA ILE A 110 -29.61 10.84 -12.35
C ILE A 110 -28.94 10.12 -13.52
N ALA A 111 -29.59 10.05 -14.68
CA ALA A 111 -29.02 9.41 -15.85
C ALA A 111 -27.78 10.18 -16.35
N GLU A 112 -27.87 11.51 -16.41
CA GLU A 112 -26.73 12.39 -16.74
C GLU A 112 -25.65 12.31 -15.66
N SER A 113 -26.03 12.36 -14.38
CA SER A 113 -25.07 12.34 -13.28
C SER A 113 -24.25 11.06 -13.19
N LEU A 114 -24.82 9.91 -13.57
CA LEU A 114 -24.11 8.61 -13.54
C LEU A 114 -23.03 8.48 -14.62
N VAL A 115 -23.09 9.30 -15.67
CA VAL A 115 -22.10 9.32 -16.77
C VAL A 115 -21.31 10.62 -16.82
N SER A 116 -21.40 11.46 -15.77
CA SER A 116 -20.64 12.71 -15.69
C SER A 116 -19.13 12.44 -15.70
N GLU A 117 -18.37 13.29 -16.37
CA GLU A 117 -16.90 13.29 -16.32
C GLU A 117 -16.37 13.56 -14.90
N ASN A 118 -17.18 14.24 -14.08
CA ASN A 118 -16.85 14.53 -12.69
C ASN A 118 -17.15 13.32 -11.79
N ALA A 119 -16.09 12.70 -11.28
CA ALA A 119 -16.20 11.51 -10.44
C ALA A 119 -16.98 11.75 -9.12
N ILE A 120 -16.97 12.97 -8.57
CA ILE A 120 -17.76 13.32 -7.36
C ILE A 120 -19.25 13.40 -7.71
N VAL A 121 -19.61 13.89 -8.89
CA VAL A 121 -21.01 13.90 -9.36
C VAL A 121 -21.54 12.48 -9.49
N ARG A 122 -20.73 11.57 -10.05
CA ARG A 122 -21.05 10.15 -10.11
C ARG A 122 -21.18 9.53 -8.72
N MET A 123 -20.30 9.88 -7.79
CA MET A 123 -20.41 9.46 -6.38
C MET A 123 -21.76 9.87 -5.77
N PHE A 124 -22.20 11.12 -5.94
CA PHE A 124 -23.53 11.55 -5.47
C PHE A 124 -24.66 10.76 -6.14
N ALA A 125 -24.55 10.51 -7.44
CA ALA A 125 -25.56 9.75 -8.18
C ALA A 125 -25.64 8.29 -7.74
N LEU A 126 -24.52 7.64 -7.42
CA LEU A 126 -24.48 6.28 -6.87
C LEU A 126 -25.18 6.21 -5.50
N LEU A 127 -24.93 7.22 -4.66
CA LEU A 127 -25.47 7.31 -3.30
C LEU A 127 -26.93 7.79 -3.25
N ASP A 128 -27.46 8.33 -4.34
CA ASP A 128 -28.83 8.85 -4.42
C ASP A 128 -29.89 7.74 -4.39
N ARG A 129 -30.97 7.98 -3.65
CA ARG A 129 -32.14 7.08 -3.52
C ARG A 129 -32.85 6.81 -4.85
N ARG A 130 -32.73 7.70 -5.83
CA ARG A 130 -33.28 7.59 -7.19
C ARG A 130 -32.46 6.60 -8.04
N THR A 131 -31.26 6.22 -7.61
CA THR A 131 -30.48 5.12 -8.18
C THR A 131 -30.87 3.80 -7.51
N GLY A 132 -31.93 3.19 -8.05
CA GLY A 132 -32.45 1.92 -7.56
C GLY A 132 -31.61 0.70 -7.95
N LYS A 133 -31.88 -0.44 -7.30
CA LYS A 133 -31.13 -1.71 -7.45
C LYS A 133 -30.90 -2.14 -8.90
N ARG A 134 -31.92 -2.07 -9.76
CA ARG A 134 -31.80 -2.41 -11.19
C ARG A 134 -30.75 -1.57 -11.92
N ARG A 135 -30.64 -0.28 -11.57
CA ARG A 135 -29.66 0.63 -12.16
C ARG A 135 -28.27 0.38 -11.58
N LEU A 136 -28.17 0.12 -10.28
CA LEU A 136 -26.91 -0.32 -9.66
C LEU A 136 -26.37 -1.60 -10.31
N GLU A 137 -27.24 -2.57 -10.61
CA GLU A 137 -26.85 -3.81 -11.29
C GLU A 137 -26.36 -3.54 -12.71
N ALA A 138 -27.03 -2.66 -13.46
CA ALA A 138 -26.62 -2.30 -14.83
C ALA A 138 -25.25 -1.60 -14.89
N LEU A 139 -24.82 -0.95 -13.81
CA LEU A 139 -23.52 -0.27 -13.72
C LEU A 139 -22.35 -1.21 -13.44
N ARG A 140 -22.62 -2.50 -13.16
CA ARG A 140 -21.62 -3.40 -12.61
C ARG A 140 -20.38 -3.58 -13.49
N GLU A 141 -20.57 -3.84 -14.79
CA GLU A 141 -19.43 -4.04 -15.70
C GLU A 141 -18.66 -2.74 -15.90
N THR A 142 -19.35 -1.61 -16.06
CA THR A 142 -18.71 -0.30 -16.24
C THR A 142 -17.97 0.16 -14.98
N MET A 143 -18.43 -0.24 -13.79
CA MET A 143 -17.79 0.16 -12.53
C MET A 143 -16.38 -0.44 -12.38
N ARG A 144 -16.08 -1.56 -13.03
CA ARG A 144 -14.75 -2.20 -12.94
C ARG A 144 -13.62 -1.33 -13.49
N THR A 145 -13.93 -0.40 -14.39
CA THR A 145 -12.96 0.54 -14.99
C THR A 145 -12.95 1.90 -14.32
N GLU A 146 -13.75 2.09 -13.27
CA GLU A 146 -13.78 3.34 -12.52
C GLU A 146 -12.62 3.43 -11.52
N PRO A 147 -12.29 4.63 -11.00
CA PRO A 147 -11.31 4.76 -9.94
C PRO A 147 -11.66 3.93 -8.70
N GLN A 148 -10.65 3.35 -8.05
CA GLN A 148 -10.84 2.43 -6.92
C GLN A 148 -11.70 3.04 -5.79
N TRP A 149 -11.52 4.32 -5.47
CA TRP A 149 -12.33 4.99 -4.46
C TRP A 149 -13.81 5.09 -4.85
N LEU A 150 -14.13 5.22 -6.15
CA LEU A 150 -15.51 5.25 -6.64
C LEU A 150 -16.12 3.84 -6.65
N GLN A 151 -15.31 2.82 -6.95
CA GLN A 151 -15.70 1.41 -6.78
C GLN A 151 -16.03 1.09 -5.31
N MET A 152 -15.22 1.57 -4.36
CA MET A 152 -15.49 1.45 -2.92
C MET A 152 -16.87 2.05 -2.56
N ILE A 153 -17.18 3.26 -3.03
CA ILE A 153 -18.49 3.90 -2.81
C ILE A 153 -19.64 3.07 -3.41
N TYR A 154 -19.44 2.53 -4.61
CA TYR A 154 -20.41 1.64 -5.24
C TYR A 154 -20.64 0.36 -4.41
N HIS A 155 -19.58 -0.23 -3.85
CA HIS A 155 -19.69 -1.41 -3.01
C HIS A 155 -20.42 -1.14 -1.70
N ILE A 156 -20.12 -0.03 -1.02
CA ILE A 156 -20.87 0.44 0.16
C ILE A 156 -22.37 0.57 -0.17
N ARG A 157 -22.68 1.09 -1.37
CA ARG A 157 -24.06 1.22 -1.85
C ARG A 157 -24.73 -0.14 -2.07
N LEU A 158 -24.04 -1.10 -2.68
CA LEU A 158 -24.56 -2.46 -2.90
C LEU A 158 -24.82 -3.19 -1.57
N GLU A 159 -23.87 -3.12 -0.63
CA GLU A 159 -23.98 -3.72 0.69
C GLU A 159 -25.18 -3.18 1.46
N ALA A 160 -25.35 -1.85 1.47
CA ALA A 160 -26.48 -1.21 2.12
C ALA A 160 -27.83 -1.65 1.54
N GLU A 161 -27.87 -1.96 0.23
CA GLU A 161 -29.06 -2.48 -0.45
C GLU A 161 -29.21 -4.01 -0.37
N GLN A 162 -28.32 -4.71 0.34
CA GLN A 162 -28.26 -6.17 0.40
C GLN A 162 -28.25 -6.80 -1.00
N MET A 163 -27.62 -6.12 -1.96
CA MET A 163 -27.50 -6.61 -3.32
C MET A 163 -26.34 -7.59 -3.40
N PRO A 164 -26.47 -8.67 -4.19
CA PRO A 164 -25.34 -9.53 -4.45
C PRO A 164 -24.25 -8.70 -5.13
N HIS A 165 -23.01 -8.92 -4.73
CA HIS A 165 -21.86 -8.47 -5.50
C HIS A 165 -21.70 -9.44 -6.70
N SER A 166 -22.63 -9.43 -7.68
CA SER A 166 -22.61 -10.27 -8.90
C SER A 166 -21.53 -9.90 -9.92
N GLY A 167 -20.29 -9.73 -9.47
CA GLY A 167 -19.09 -9.98 -10.25
C GLY A 167 -18.12 -10.40 -9.18
N LYS A 168 -17.63 -11.66 -9.23
CA LYS A 168 -16.72 -12.33 -8.27
C LYS A 168 -16.48 -11.48 -7.02
N GLU A 169 -16.96 -11.89 -5.82
CA GLU A 169 -16.47 -11.45 -4.48
C GLU A 169 -15.27 -10.54 -4.68
N HIS A 170 -15.19 -9.22 -4.38
CA HIS A 170 -13.94 -8.42 -4.57
C HIS A 170 -12.74 -9.35 -4.67
N SER A 171 -12.29 -9.81 -5.88
CA SER A 171 -11.73 -11.19 -5.98
C SER A 171 -10.75 -11.33 -4.86
N MET A 172 -11.05 -12.10 -3.80
CA MET A 172 -10.40 -11.93 -2.49
C MET A 172 -8.93 -11.85 -2.81
N LYS A 173 -8.34 -10.64 -2.82
CA LYS A 173 -7.17 -10.45 -3.68
C LYS A 173 -6.07 -11.07 -2.89
N LYS A 174 -5.72 -12.28 -3.28
CA LYS A 174 -4.88 -13.13 -2.47
C LYS A 174 -3.45 -12.65 -2.63
N GLY A 175 -2.83 -12.34 -1.51
CA GLY A 175 -1.47 -11.84 -1.45
C GLY A 175 -0.54 -12.84 -0.80
N ILE A 176 0.65 -12.98 -1.35
CA ILE A 176 1.77 -13.59 -0.62
C ILE A 176 2.81 -12.49 -0.48
N LEU A 177 3.03 -12.07 0.75
CA LEU A 177 4.06 -11.10 1.07
C LEU A 177 5.25 -11.82 1.68
N PHE A 178 6.45 -11.45 1.27
CA PHE A 178 7.69 -12.15 1.58
C PHE A 178 8.61 -11.27 2.40
N ASP A 179 9.32 -11.85 3.35
CA ASP A 179 10.61 -11.31 3.76
C ASP A 179 11.67 -11.54 2.68
N LEU A 180 12.84 -10.94 2.86
CA LEU A 180 13.97 -11.03 1.93
C LEU A 180 15.09 -11.93 2.46
N ASP A 181 15.83 -11.47 3.48
CA ASP A 181 16.98 -12.20 4.02
C ASP A 181 16.52 -13.49 4.68
N GLY A 182 17.15 -14.62 4.35
CA GLY A 182 16.77 -15.92 4.90
C GLY A 182 15.49 -16.52 4.30
N THR A 183 14.80 -15.77 3.42
CA THR A 183 13.52 -16.18 2.82
C THR A 183 13.58 -16.28 1.30
N LEU A 184 14.08 -15.25 0.62
CA LEU A 184 14.22 -15.18 -0.84
C LEU A 184 15.68 -15.17 -1.30
N TRP A 185 16.62 -14.83 -0.44
CA TRP A 185 18.04 -15.01 -0.74
C TRP A 185 18.87 -15.14 0.53
N ASP A 186 20.11 -15.57 0.36
CA ASP A 186 21.13 -15.54 1.40
C ASP A 186 22.26 -14.59 0.95
N SER A 187 22.26 -13.38 1.51
CA SER A 187 23.25 -12.33 1.27
C SER A 187 24.36 -12.29 2.33
N SER A 188 24.39 -13.26 3.25
CA SER A 188 25.15 -13.16 4.50
C SER A 188 26.65 -13.07 4.28
N GLU A 189 27.20 -13.80 3.30
CA GLU A 189 28.63 -13.74 2.96
C GLU A 189 29.05 -12.35 2.46
N GLN A 190 28.28 -11.78 1.53
CA GLN A 190 28.57 -10.48 0.91
C GLN A 190 28.40 -9.35 1.92
N VAL A 191 27.32 -9.38 2.71
CA VAL A 191 27.03 -8.39 3.75
C VAL A 191 28.12 -8.42 4.84
N THR A 192 28.50 -9.62 5.30
CA THR A 192 29.57 -9.79 6.30
C THR A 192 30.90 -9.20 5.79
N ALA A 193 31.26 -9.48 4.53
CA ALA A 193 32.47 -8.94 3.94
C ALA A 193 32.44 -7.40 3.85
N ALA A 194 31.32 -6.83 3.42
CA ALA A 194 31.12 -5.39 3.31
C ALA A 194 31.22 -4.69 4.67
N TRP A 195 30.44 -5.15 5.66
CA TRP A 195 30.38 -4.52 6.98
C TRP A 195 31.73 -4.61 7.70
N ASN A 196 32.39 -5.77 7.66
CA ASN A 196 33.72 -5.94 8.24
C ASN A 196 34.74 -5.00 7.59
N LYS A 197 34.66 -4.80 6.27
CA LYS A 197 35.51 -3.84 5.57
C LYS A 197 35.24 -2.41 6.02
N THR A 198 33.98 -1.99 6.07
CA THR A 198 33.58 -0.65 6.53
C THR A 198 34.06 -0.38 7.95
N ILE A 199 33.89 -1.34 8.86
CA ILE A 199 34.34 -1.20 10.25
C ILE A 199 35.86 -0.99 10.30
N ARG A 200 36.65 -1.79 9.58
CA ARG A 200 38.12 -1.65 9.56
C ARG A 200 38.62 -0.35 8.93
N GLU A 201 37.98 0.10 7.85
CA GLU A 201 38.51 1.16 7.00
C GLU A 201 37.95 2.54 7.30
N ARG A 202 36.71 2.63 7.80
CA ARG A 202 35.98 3.90 7.97
C ARG A 202 35.68 4.25 9.42
N THR A 203 35.95 3.34 10.34
CA THR A 203 35.70 3.56 11.77
C THR A 203 36.98 3.37 12.59
N ALA A 204 37.02 3.91 13.80
CA ALA A 204 38.11 3.68 14.76
C ALA A 204 37.95 2.37 15.54
N ARG A 205 37.20 1.41 14.99
CA ARG A 205 36.79 0.17 15.66
C ARG A 205 37.52 -1.05 15.11
N SER A 206 37.44 -2.15 15.86
CA SER A 206 38.19 -3.39 15.55
C SER A 206 37.34 -4.65 15.59
N GLU A 207 36.06 -4.52 15.96
CA GLU A 207 35.08 -5.61 15.93
C GLU A 207 34.94 -6.16 14.53
N GLN A 208 34.87 -7.48 14.42
CA GLN A 208 34.68 -8.21 13.18
C GLN A 208 33.69 -9.33 13.44
N PHE A 209 32.79 -9.54 12.49
CA PHE A 209 31.68 -10.47 12.59
C PHE A 209 31.86 -11.62 11.62
N THR A 210 31.44 -12.80 12.03
CA THR A 210 31.37 -13.98 11.19
C THR A 210 30.06 -14.03 10.41
N VAL A 211 29.95 -14.92 9.43
CA VAL A 211 28.69 -15.17 8.72
C VAL A 211 27.62 -15.69 9.69
N ASP A 212 27.99 -16.50 10.68
CA ASP A 212 27.07 -16.97 11.72
C ASP A 212 26.58 -15.83 12.63
N ASP A 213 27.42 -14.83 12.90
CA ASP A 213 26.96 -13.61 13.58
C ASP A 213 25.96 -12.85 12.70
N MET A 214 26.21 -12.77 11.39
CA MET A 214 25.32 -12.12 10.44
C MET A 214 23.95 -12.79 10.34
N HIS A 215 23.90 -14.12 10.32
CA HIS A 215 22.64 -14.86 10.41
C HIS A 215 21.81 -14.47 11.65
N ASN A 216 22.47 -14.18 12.77
CA ASN A 216 21.78 -13.72 13.99
C ASN A 216 21.28 -12.27 13.90
N PHE A 217 21.86 -11.45 13.01
CA PHE A 217 21.50 -10.05 12.81
C PHE A 217 20.37 -9.87 11.80
N MET A 218 20.36 -10.69 10.74
CA MET A 218 19.38 -10.61 9.66
C MET A 218 17.92 -10.74 10.17
N GLY A 219 17.02 -10.03 9.50
CA GLY A 219 15.60 -9.92 9.89
C GLY A 219 15.30 -8.96 11.05
N ARG A 220 16.30 -8.55 11.85
CA ARG A 220 16.12 -7.60 12.97
C ARG A 220 16.09 -6.15 12.50
N THR A 221 15.60 -5.26 13.37
CA THR A 221 15.69 -3.81 13.11
C THR A 221 17.12 -3.31 13.26
N ILE A 222 17.43 -2.18 12.62
CA ILE A 222 18.74 -1.54 12.68
C ILE A 222 19.15 -1.22 14.13
N GLU A 223 18.22 -0.84 15.01
CA GLU A 223 18.47 -0.58 16.42
C GLU A 223 18.89 -1.83 17.18
N ALA A 224 18.21 -2.96 16.92
CA ALA A 224 18.51 -4.23 17.54
C ALA A 224 19.87 -4.78 17.07
N ILE A 225 20.16 -4.69 15.75
CA ILE A 225 21.44 -5.09 15.19
C ILE A 225 22.57 -4.25 15.80
N ALA A 226 22.42 -2.92 15.81
CA ALA A 226 23.43 -2.02 16.34
C ALA A 226 23.70 -2.29 17.83
N ALA A 227 22.67 -2.62 18.60
CA ALA A 227 22.80 -2.96 20.02
C ALA A 227 23.57 -4.27 20.26
N LEU A 228 23.41 -5.26 19.38
CA LEU A 228 24.15 -6.52 19.42
C LEU A 228 25.61 -6.34 19.02
N MET A 229 25.87 -5.58 17.96
CA MET A 229 27.22 -5.36 17.43
C MET A 229 28.08 -4.49 18.35
N PHE A 230 27.51 -3.45 18.93
CA PHE A 230 28.25 -2.44 19.69
C PHE A 230 27.59 -2.13 21.05
N PRO A 231 27.50 -3.09 21.97
CA PRO A 231 26.77 -2.93 23.23
C PRO A 231 27.38 -1.87 24.18
N ALA A 232 28.66 -1.56 24.00
CA ALA A 232 29.37 -0.56 24.81
C ALA A 232 29.21 0.88 24.31
N LEU A 233 28.61 1.08 23.12
CA LEU A 233 28.40 2.40 22.54
C LEU A 233 27.04 2.97 22.87
N SER A 234 26.92 4.30 22.85
CA SER A 234 25.62 4.95 22.90
C SER A 234 24.80 4.66 21.64
N GLU A 235 23.48 4.73 21.75
CA GLU A 235 22.58 4.48 20.62
C GLU A 235 22.88 5.33 19.38
N PRO A 236 23.10 6.65 19.49
CA PRO A 236 23.44 7.46 18.32
C PRO A 236 24.74 7.01 17.64
N GLU A 237 25.76 6.59 18.40
CA GLU A 237 27.05 6.16 17.86
C GLU A 237 26.93 4.83 17.12
N ARG A 238 26.27 3.82 17.72
CA ARG A 238 26.08 2.51 17.07
C ARG A 238 25.23 2.61 15.80
N ILE A 239 24.18 3.45 15.81
CA ILE A 239 23.34 3.69 14.62
C ILE A 239 24.15 4.40 13.52
N ALA A 240 25.00 5.37 13.87
CA ALA A 240 25.84 6.05 12.89
C ALA A 240 26.82 5.11 12.19
N ILE A 241 27.39 4.15 12.92
CA ILE A 241 28.26 3.12 12.33
C ILE A 241 27.46 2.20 11.40
N LEU A 242 26.30 1.74 11.86
CA LEU A 242 25.49 0.79 11.08
C LEU A 242 24.95 1.42 9.79
N LYS A 243 24.60 2.72 9.81
CA LYS A 243 24.25 3.45 8.58
C LYS A 243 25.38 3.45 7.56
N GLN A 244 26.64 3.64 7.99
CA GLN A 244 27.79 3.57 7.08
C GLN A 244 27.97 2.15 6.53
N CYS A 245 27.75 1.12 7.36
CA CYS A 245 27.81 -0.27 6.92
C CYS A 245 26.74 -0.55 5.85
N ASN A 246 25.50 -0.09 6.04
CA ASN A 246 24.42 -0.25 5.07
C ASN A 246 24.72 0.48 3.74
N GLU A 247 25.29 1.69 3.78
CA GLU A 247 25.67 2.42 2.56
C GLU A 247 26.75 1.68 1.73
N ASP A 248 27.78 1.18 2.42
CA ASP A 248 28.86 0.43 1.78
C ASP A 248 28.42 -0.97 1.34
N GLU A 249 27.49 -1.58 2.07
CA GLU A 249 26.82 -2.83 1.69
C GLU A 249 26.08 -2.69 0.37
N LEU A 250 25.23 -1.66 0.21
CA LEU A 250 24.52 -1.42 -1.06
C LEU A 250 25.52 -1.24 -2.22
N THR A 251 26.62 -0.55 -1.97
CA THR A 251 27.69 -0.38 -2.97
C THR A 251 28.36 -1.71 -3.30
N HIS A 252 28.66 -2.52 -2.28
CA HIS A 252 29.31 -3.81 -2.44
C HIS A 252 28.43 -4.81 -3.18
N LEU A 253 27.16 -4.94 -2.77
CA LEU A 253 26.19 -5.80 -3.42
C LEU A 253 25.98 -5.37 -4.87
N ASN A 254 25.81 -4.07 -5.15
CA ASN A 254 25.69 -3.54 -6.51
C ASN A 254 26.87 -3.90 -7.42
N ALA A 255 28.10 -3.84 -6.90
CA ALA A 255 29.30 -4.15 -7.67
C ALA A 255 29.58 -5.66 -7.82
N GLY A 256 29.09 -6.48 -6.89
CA GLY A 256 29.34 -7.92 -6.83
C GLY A 256 28.35 -8.76 -7.64
N ASP A 257 28.57 -10.08 -7.63
CA ASP A 257 27.63 -11.05 -8.19
C ASP A 257 26.35 -11.12 -7.35
N CYS A 258 25.25 -11.57 -7.97
CA CYS A 258 24.00 -11.83 -7.25
C CYS A 258 24.24 -12.89 -6.16
N PRO A 259 23.81 -12.65 -4.91
CA PRO A 259 23.80 -13.67 -3.87
C PRO A 259 23.02 -14.93 -4.30
N PRO A 260 23.36 -16.11 -3.75
CA PRO A 260 22.68 -17.35 -4.11
C PRO A 260 21.18 -17.29 -3.84
N LEU A 261 20.41 -17.68 -4.85
CA LEU A 261 18.96 -17.93 -4.76
C LEU A 261 18.68 -19.35 -4.29
N TYR A 262 17.49 -19.58 -3.74
CA TYR A 262 17.07 -20.93 -3.39
C TYR A 262 16.75 -21.77 -4.65
N PRO A 263 16.96 -23.10 -4.61
CA PRO A 263 16.68 -23.97 -5.76
C PRO A 263 15.24 -23.83 -6.27
N ASP A 264 15.08 -23.67 -7.59
CA ASP A 264 13.81 -23.51 -8.29
C ASP A 264 12.95 -22.29 -7.87
N GLU A 265 13.50 -21.35 -7.10
CA GLU A 265 12.80 -20.16 -6.59
C GLU A 265 12.05 -19.39 -7.69
N GLN A 266 12.73 -19.04 -8.78
CA GLN A 266 12.12 -18.33 -9.90
C GLN A 266 10.88 -19.05 -10.44
N ALA A 267 10.97 -20.37 -10.63
CA ALA A 267 9.89 -21.16 -11.20
C ALA A 267 8.69 -21.23 -10.24
N VAL A 268 8.96 -21.34 -8.93
CA VAL A 268 7.93 -21.30 -7.88
C VAL A 268 7.25 -19.94 -7.84
N LEU A 269 8.01 -18.85 -7.79
CA LEU A 269 7.46 -17.49 -7.73
C LEU A 269 6.66 -17.14 -8.99
N THR A 270 7.15 -17.53 -10.17
CA THR A 270 6.42 -17.30 -11.44
C THR A 270 5.05 -17.98 -11.41
N ARG A 271 5.00 -19.23 -10.94
CA ARG A 271 3.73 -19.97 -10.80
C ARG A 271 2.80 -19.33 -9.77
N LEU A 272 3.33 -18.85 -8.65
CA LEU A 272 2.53 -18.17 -7.64
C LEU A 272 1.96 -16.85 -8.15
N ALA A 273 2.72 -16.10 -8.95
CA ALA A 273 2.28 -14.83 -9.53
C ALA A 273 1.08 -14.97 -10.50
N GLU A 274 0.83 -16.18 -11.03
CA GLU A 274 -0.37 -16.45 -11.84
C GLU A 274 -1.67 -16.42 -11.03
N GLU A 275 -1.59 -16.70 -9.72
CA GLU A 275 -2.74 -16.85 -8.83
C GLU A 275 -2.79 -15.81 -7.69
N TYR A 276 -1.63 -15.26 -7.30
CA TYR A 276 -1.45 -14.41 -6.13
C TYR A 276 -0.73 -13.12 -6.49
N THR A 277 -1.05 -12.03 -5.79
CA THR A 277 -0.24 -10.80 -5.82
C THR A 277 0.97 -11.01 -4.91
N LEU A 278 2.17 -10.89 -5.46
CA LEU A 278 3.40 -11.03 -4.70
C LEU A 278 3.94 -9.66 -4.30
N GLY A 279 4.53 -9.55 -3.12
CA GLY A 279 5.24 -8.34 -2.69
C GLY A 279 6.29 -8.63 -1.62
N ILE A 280 7.24 -7.72 -1.44
CA ILE A 280 8.35 -7.89 -0.49
C ILE A 280 8.21 -6.86 0.63
N VAL A 281 8.30 -7.29 1.89
CA VAL A 281 8.35 -6.40 3.04
C VAL A 281 9.50 -6.81 3.95
N SER A 282 10.48 -5.92 4.17
CA SER A 282 11.68 -6.22 4.94
C SER A 282 12.04 -5.12 5.95
N ASN A 283 12.82 -5.46 6.98
CA ASN A 283 13.40 -4.50 7.94
C ASN A 283 14.65 -3.78 7.41
N CYS A 284 14.99 -3.95 6.12
CA CYS A 284 16.16 -3.36 5.49
C CYS A 284 16.04 -1.85 5.24
N GLN A 285 17.11 -1.29 4.68
CA GLN A 285 17.19 0.08 4.17
C GLN A 285 16.67 0.20 2.73
N VAL A 286 16.38 1.45 2.34
CA VAL A 286 16.06 1.83 0.96
C VAL A 286 17.21 1.45 0.02
N GLY A 287 16.89 0.88 -1.13
CA GLY A 287 17.85 0.42 -2.13
C GLY A 287 18.20 -1.07 -2.00
N TYR A 288 17.97 -1.70 -0.85
CA TYR A 288 18.37 -3.10 -0.63
C TYR A 288 17.46 -4.09 -1.37
N ILE A 289 16.14 -3.91 -1.26
CA ILE A 289 15.16 -4.73 -2.00
C ILE A 289 15.33 -4.52 -3.51
N GLU A 290 15.57 -3.27 -3.92
CA GLU A 290 15.77 -2.90 -5.32
C GLU A 290 17.00 -3.60 -5.92
N ILE A 291 18.09 -3.74 -5.16
CA ILE A 291 19.26 -4.53 -5.58
C ILE A 291 18.89 -6.00 -5.79
N TYR A 292 18.12 -6.60 -4.87
CA TYR A 292 17.63 -7.98 -5.06
C TYR A 292 16.80 -8.10 -6.34
N LEU A 293 15.85 -7.19 -6.56
CA LEU A 293 14.99 -7.19 -7.74
C LEU A 293 15.80 -7.02 -9.04
N ASP A 294 16.79 -6.15 -9.04
CA ASP A 294 17.64 -5.88 -10.22
C ASP A 294 18.59 -7.03 -10.53
N LYS A 295 19.19 -7.66 -9.50
CA LYS A 295 20.23 -8.67 -9.68
C LYS A 295 19.73 -10.09 -9.76
N CYS A 296 18.75 -10.40 -8.91
CA CYS A 296 18.45 -11.76 -8.52
C CYS A 296 17.06 -12.20 -8.98
N GLY A 297 16.14 -11.28 -9.32
CA GLY A 297 14.86 -11.73 -9.83
C GLY A 297 13.85 -10.68 -10.27
N PHE A 298 13.35 -10.90 -11.48
CA PHE A 298 12.00 -10.60 -12.00
C PHE A 298 11.22 -9.49 -11.29
N PRO A 299 11.62 -8.21 -11.43
CA PRO A 299 10.87 -7.09 -10.88
C PRO A 299 9.40 -7.10 -11.32
N GLN A 300 9.09 -7.70 -12.47
CA GLN A 300 7.73 -7.88 -12.96
C GLN A 300 6.86 -8.86 -12.18
N LEU A 301 7.42 -9.74 -11.34
CA LEU A 301 6.64 -10.70 -10.54
C LEU A 301 6.10 -10.10 -9.24
N PHE A 302 6.80 -9.10 -8.69
CA PHE A 302 6.40 -8.42 -7.46
C PHE A 302 5.63 -7.15 -7.80
N ALA A 303 4.40 -7.06 -7.30
CA ALA A 303 3.54 -5.91 -7.56
C ALA A 303 3.92 -4.68 -6.73
N ASP A 304 4.60 -4.90 -5.60
CA ASP A 304 4.95 -3.85 -4.63
C ASP A 304 6.07 -4.34 -3.71
N HIS A 305 6.77 -3.39 -3.09
CA HIS A 305 7.68 -3.66 -1.99
C HIS A 305 7.66 -2.52 -0.97
N GLU A 306 8.06 -2.83 0.27
CA GLU A 306 8.22 -1.82 1.32
C GLU A 306 9.31 -2.20 2.31
N CYS A 307 9.96 -1.21 2.91
CA CYS A 307 10.95 -1.46 3.96
C CYS A 307 10.87 -0.47 5.12
N ALA A 308 11.37 -0.89 6.28
CA ALA A 308 11.43 -0.04 7.47
C ALA A 308 12.25 1.23 7.23
N GLY A 309 13.32 1.15 6.43
CA GLY A 309 14.16 2.32 6.09
C GLY A 309 13.43 3.41 5.30
N GLN A 310 12.37 3.08 4.56
CA GLN A 310 11.58 4.02 3.77
C GLN A 310 10.53 4.74 4.62
N THR A 311 9.78 3.99 5.44
CA THR A 311 8.60 4.53 6.13
C THR A 311 8.85 4.88 7.60
N GLY A 312 9.88 4.27 8.22
CA GLY A 312 10.08 4.29 9.67
C GLY A 312 9.00 3.57 10.47
N LEU A 313 8.09 2.85 9.81
CA LEU A 313 7.02 2.07 10.43
C LEU A 313 7.51 0.67 10.83
N SER A 314 6.73 -0.02 11.67
CA SER A 314 6.97 -1.42 11.97
C SER A 314 6.76 -2.29 10.73
N LYS A 315 7.37 -3.48 10.72
CA LYS A 315 7.20 -4.44 9.63
C LYS A 315 5.74 -4.86 9.43
N GLY A 316 4.97 -5.04 10.51
CA GLY A 316 3.54 -5.33 10.43
C GLY A 316 2.72 -4.18 9.84
N GLN A 317 3.06 -2.93 10.14
CA GLN A 317 2.46 -1.76 9.51
C GLN A 317 2.81 -1.66 8.01
N ASN A 318 4.05 -1.98 7.63
CA ASN A 318 4.45 -2.01 6.22
C ASN A 318 3.75 -3.13 5.44
N ILE A 319 3.53 -4.30 6.05
CA ILE A 319 2.69 -5.38 5.49
C ILE A 319 1.29 -4.85 5.19
N ARG A 320 0.65 -4.18 6.16
CA ARG A 320 -0.67 -3.56 5.98
C ARG A 320 -0.67 -2.51 4.87
N LEU A 321 0.37 -1.69 4.78
CA LEU A 321 0.50 -0.63 3.78
C LEU A 321 0.58 -1.22 2.36
N VAL A 322 1.39 -2.27 2.16
CA VAL A 322 1.45 -2.97 0.87
C VAL A 322 0.10 -3.62 0.54
N MET A 323 -0.55 -4.25 1.52
CA MET A 323 -1.88 -4.82 1.31
C MET A 323 -2.89 -3.75 0.87
N GLU A 324 -2.87 -2.57 1.48
CA GLU A 324 -3.73 -1.44 1.13
C GLU A 324 -3.45 -0.92 -0.27
N ARG A 325 -2.18 -0.60 -0.60
CA ARG A 325 -1.77 -0.11 -1.93
C ARG A 325 -2.16 -1.07 -3.05
N GLN A 326 -2.07 -2.37 -2.78
CA GLN A 326 -2.38 -3.41 -3.75
C GLN A 326 -3.83 -3.91 -3.68
N GLY A 327 -4.64 -3.46 -2.73
CA GLY A 327 -6.01 -3.97 -2.53
C GLY A 327 -6.06 -5.46 -2.17
N ILE A 328 -5.02 -6.00 -1.52
CA ILE A 328 -4.95 -7.39 -1.03
C ILE A 328 -5.88 -7.54 0.17
N THR A 329 -6.85 -8.44 0.09
CA THR A 329 -7.84 -8.66 1.16
C THR A 329 -7.66 -9.97 1.93
N ASP A 330 -6.89 -10.91 1.38
CA ASP A 330 -6.54 -12.18 2.03
C ASP A 330 -5.06 -12.45 1.79
N CYS A 331 -4.25 -12.29 2.82
CA CYS A 331 -2.79 -12.35 2.69
C CYS A 331 -2.24 -13.47 3.55
N VAL A 332 -1.11 -14.03 3.13
CA VAL A 332 -0.18 -14.80 3.97
C VAL A 332 1.19 -14.13 3.93
N TYR A 333 1.89 -14.14 5.06
CA TYR A 333 3.27 -13.67 5.15
C TYR A 333 4.24 -14.86 5.22
N LEU A 334 5.30 -14.85 4.41
CA LEU A 334 6.39 -15.82 4.45
C LEU A 334 7.65 -15.14 4.98
N GLY A 335 8.25 -15.71 6.02
CA GLY A 335 9.51 -15.25 6.60
C GLY A 335 10.18 -16.35 7.42
N ASP A 336 11.44 -16.19 7.82
CA ASP A 336 12.21 -17.22 8.53
C ASP A 336 12.39 -16.94 10.02
N THR A 337 12.11 -15.73 10.50
CA THR A 337 12.39 -15.33 11.88
C THR A 337 11.15 -15.17 12.76
N GLN A 338 11.35 -15.13 14.08
CA GLN A 338 10.31 -14.74 15.03
C GLN A 338 9.81 -13.30 14.79
N GLY A 339 10.69 -12.40 14.32
CA GLY A 339 10.30 -11.04 13.97
C GLY A 339 9.25 -11.00 12.85
N ASP A 340 9.31 -11.96 11.92
CA ASP A 340 8.33 -12.11 10.84
C ASP A 340 7.00 -12.65 11.35
N ALA A 341 7.04 -13.62 12.24
CA ALA A 341 5.84 -14.14 12.91
C ALA A 341 5.12 -13.02 13.69
N ASP A 342 5.88 -12.21 14.42
CA ASP A 342 5.36 -11.06 15.17
C ASP A 342 4.79 -9.99 14.23
N ALA A 343 5.45 -9.70 13.11
CA ALA A 343 4.99 -8.75 12.10
C ALA A 343 3.70 -9.22 11.41
N ALA A 344 3.60 -10.50 11.06
CA ALA A 344 2.39 -11.10 10.49
C ALA A 344 1.23 -11.05 11.49
N LYS A 345 1.51 -11.31 12.77
CA LYS A 345 0.54 -11.20 13.86
C LYS A 345 0.06 -9.77 14.07
N GLU A 346 0.97 -8.79 14.05
CA GLU A 346 0.64 -7.36 14.11
C GLU A 346 -0.25 -6.95 12.93
N ALA A 347 0.06 -7.44 11.73
CA ALA A 347 -0.75 -7.22 10.53
C ALA A 347 -2.08 -8.00 10.56
N GLY A 348 -2.25 -8.98 11.45
CA GLY A 348 -3.46 -9.81 11.55
C GLY A 348 -3.60 -10.82 10.42
N ILE A 349 -2.48 -11.26 9.84
CA ILE A 349 -2.44 -12.24 8.74
C ILE A 349 -1.68 -13.50 9.19
N PRO A 350 -1.92 -14.67 8.57
CA PRO A 350 -1.27 -15.91 8.96
C PRO A 350 0.19 -15.89 8.47
N PHE A 351 1.03 -16.56 9.24
CA PHE A 351 2.45 -16.67 8.99
C PHE A 351 2.81 -18.06 8.49
N ILE A 352 3.60 -18.14 7.42
CA ILE A 352 4.27 -19.36 6.98
C ILE A 352 5.74 -19.21 7.34
N HIS A 353 6.28 -20.17 8.09
CA HIS A 353 7.69 -20.18 8.48
C HIS A 353 8.55 -20.82 7.37
N ALA A 354 9.52 -20.07 6.85
CA ALA A 354 10.59 -20.57 6.00
C ALA A 354 11.68 -21.22 6.89
N ALA A 355 11.47 -22.49 7.26
CA ALA A 355 12.35 -23.23 8.17
C ALA A 355 13.71 -23.62 7.55
N TYR A 356 13.97 -23.19 6.31
CA TYR A 356 15.27 -23.28 5.65
C TYR A 356 16.14 -22.03 5.87
N GLY A 357 15.57 -20.94 6.38
CA GLY A 357 16.29 -19.70 6.67
C GLY A 357 17.10 -19.76 7.96
N PHE A 358 17.41 -18.58 8.49
CA PHE A 358 18.34 -18.40 9.60
C PHE A 358 17.66 -18.49 10.97
N GLY A 359 16.37 -18.16 11.02
CA GLY A 359 15.59 -18.03 12.25
C GLY A 359 14.70 -19.21 12.62
N THR A 360 14.08 -19.07 13.79
CA THR A 360 12.99 -19.93 14.26
C THR A 360 11.77 -19.08 14.58
N ALA A 361 10.59 -19.67 14.50
CA ALA A 361 9.33 -19.06 14.92
C ALA A 361 8.53 -20.00 15.83
N ASP A 362 7.97 -19.45 16.90
CA ASP A 362 7.20 -20.21 17.90
C ASP A 362 5.81 -20.59 17.39
N GLU A 363 5.16 -19.67 16.66
CA GLU A 363 3.80 -19.85 16.12
C GLU A 363 3.79 -19.60 14.61
N CYS A 364 3.28 -20.57 13.85
CA CYS A 364 3.05 -20.43 12.41
C CYS A 364 1.81 -21.24 11.97
N ALA A 365 1.21 -20.84 10.85
CA ALA A 365 0.10 -21.57 10.23
C ALA A 365 0.59 -22.77 9.42
N ALA A 366 1.82 -22.70 8.92
CA ALA A 366 2.56 -23.77 8.25
C ALA A 366 4.06 -23.48 8.35
N ALA A 367 4.88 -24.53 8.21
CA ALA A 367 6.33 -24.41 8.08
C ALA A 367 6.79 -25.21 6.85
N ILE A 368 7.66 -24.62 6.04
CA ILE A 368 8.25 -25.24 4.85
C ILE A 368 9.75 -25.35 5.01
N ARG A 369 10.34 -26.45 4.54
CA ARG A 369 11.81 -26.66 4.58
C ARG A 369 12.48 -26.45 3.24
N ASP A 370 11.68 -26.16 2.22
CA ASP A 370 12.11 -25.90 0.86
C ASP A 370 11.08 -24.99 0.19
N ILE A 371 11.52 -24.01 -0.58
CA ILE A 371 10.62 -23.06 -1.27
C ILE A 371 9.66 -23.75 -2.23
N ARG A 372 10.02 -24.94 -2.73
CA ARG A 372 9.17 -25.76 -3.62
C ARG A 372 7.90 -26.26 -2.95
N ASP A 373 7.86 -26.30 -1.62
CA ASP A 373 6.67 -26.69 -0.85
C ASP A 373 5.68 -25.53 -0.68
N LEU A 374 6.10 -24.28 -0.97
CA LEU A 374 5.31 -23.08 -0.76
C LEU A 374 3.93 -23.11 -1.46
N PRO A 375 3.80 -23.54 -2.73
CA PRO A 375 2.49 -23.58 -3.39
C PRO A 375 1.47 -24.49 -2.72
N GLU A 376 1.90 -25.57 -2.06
CA GLU A 376 1.00 -26.42 -1.29
C GLU A 376 0.67 -25.79 0.07
N ALA A 377 1.68 -25.27 0.76
CA ALA A 377 1.50 -24.61 2.05
C ALA A 377 0.52 -23.44 1.96
N VAL A 378 0.68 -22.56 0.96
CA VAL A 378 -0.20 -21.40 0.72
C VAL A 378 -1.64 -21.84 0.46
N ARG A 379 -1.85 -22.84 -0.41
CA ARG A 379 -3.19 -23.39 -0.68
C ARG A 379 -3.84 -23.97 0.57
N SER A 380 -3.08 -24.68 1.40
CA SER A 380 -3.55 -25.24 2.67
C SER A 380 -3.94 -24.15 3.68
N VAL A 381 -3.14 -23.09 3.80
CA VAL A 381 -3.42 -21.98 4.71
C VAL A 381 -4.67 -21.21 4.29
N PHE A 382 -4.82 -20.90 2.99
CA PHE A 382 -6.01 -20.23 2.48
C PHE A 382 -7.27 -21.10 2.52
N ALA A 383 -7.17 -22.43 2.49
CA ALA A 383 -8.32 -23.33 2.54
C ALA A 383 -8.91 -23.54 3.96
N LYS A 384 -8.16 -23.18 5.01
CA LYS A 384 -8.57 -23.32 6.42
C LYS A 384 -9.34 -22.11 6.97
N ARG A 385 -9.61 -21.12 6.14
CA ARG A 385 -10.29 -19.86 6.44
C ARG A 385 -11.65 -19.83 5.77
#